data_AF-A0A0S9PYE0-F1
#
_entry.id   AF-A0A0S9PYE0-F1
#
_cell.length_a   1.000
_cell.length_b   1.000
_cell.length_c   1.000
_cell.angle_alpha   90.00
_cell.angle_beta   90.00
_cell.angle_gamma   90.00
#
_symmetry.space_group_name_H-M   'P 1'
#
loop_
_entity.id
_entity.type
_entity.pdbx_description
1 polymer ?
#
loop_
_entity_poly.entity_id
_entity_poly.type
_entity_poly.pdbx_seq_one_letter_code
_entity_poly.pdbx_strand_id
1 'polypeptide(L)'
;MLRGPRVVPHPGRVGILGTRRRRLLAGVAGLGAVVATLPLWLGAGATGEGASRCETFAAQSAARAAAVSGSGAPVLVVGDSYSAGLGLDDLTTSWPARLPGEVHVAGFSGSGFSPGASSCGARVAYDRRAPEALARLAADDPAGADDAVVVLEGGLNDVDQPSGEIAAGFERLLAGLEGHRVVVVGPPLAPERAAAVPRVDALLGELARAHGAAYVATSGLDLTYLPDRLHLTPEGHRVFGDHVAAALSAGPPAR
;
A
#
# COMPACT_ATOMS: atom_id res chain seq x y z
N MET A 1 -57.07 -33.19 -67.57
CA MET A 1 -57.46 -32.94 -68.98
C MET A 1 -56.42 -32.01 -69.62
N LEU A 2 -55.88 -32.44 -70.77
CA LEU A 2 -55.46 -31.66 -71.95
C LEU A 2 -54.41 -30.54 -71.74
N ARG A 3 -53.15 -30.75 -72.20
CA ARG A 3 -52.61 -30.32 -73.52
C ARG A 3 -52.77 -28.80 -73.71
N GLY A 4 -51.70 -28.01 -73.74
CA GLY A 4 -50.63 -28.01 -74.75
C GLY A 4 -50.13 -26.55 -74.95
N PRO A 5 -49.48 -26.20 -76.07
CA PRO A 5 -48.03 -26.31 -76.23
C PRO A 5 -47.31 -25.00 -76.63
N ARG A 6 -45.97 -25.06 -76.50
CA ARG A 6 -44.89 -24.50 -77.35
C ARG A 6 -45.19 -23.30 -78.25
N VAL A 7 -44.32 -22.26 -78.18
CA VAL A 7 -43.58 -21.70 -79.33
C VAL A 7 -42.23 -21.11 -78.86
N VAL A 8 -41.17 -21.43 -79.60
CA VAL A 8 -39.81 -20.85 -79.57
C VAL A 8 -39.66 -19.95 -80.81
N PRO A 9 -39.00 -18.78 -80.73
CA PRO A 9 -37.75 -18.63 -81.51
C PRO A 9 -36.64 -17.80 -80.85
N HIS A 10 -35.41 -18.27 -81.08
CA HIS A 10 -34.11 -17.58 -81.04
C HIS A 10 -33.99 -16.59 -82.25
N PRO A 11 -32.92 -15.79 -82.46
CA PRO A 11 -31.61 -15.66 -81.77
C PRO A 11 -31.12 -14.19 -81.58
N GLY A 12 -29.96 -14.00 -80.94
CA GLY A 12 -29.25 -12.71 -81.02
C GLY A 12 -28.15 -12.52 -79.97
N ARG A 13 -26.93 -12.96 -80.29
CA ARG A 13 -25.68 -12.72 -79.54
C ARG A 13 -25.35 -11.23 -79.49
N VAL A 14 -24.78 -10.72 -78.38
CA VAL A 14 -23.44 -10.07 -78.26
C VAL A 14 -23.09 -10.00 -76.77
N GLY A 15 -21.87 -10.40 -76.42
CA GLY A 15 -21.42 -10.61 -75.04
C GLY A 15 -21.05 -9.33 -74.28
N ILE A 16 -21.24 -9.38 -72.96
CA ILE A 16 -20.58 -8.51 -71.99
C ILE A 16 -20.18 -9.36 -70.78
N LEU A 17 -18.96 -9.11 -70.32
CA LEU A 17 -18.23 -9.81 -69.28
C LEU A 17 -19.00 -10.05 -67.98
N GLY A 18 -18.61 -11.16 -67.33
CA GLY A 18 -19.20 -11.71 -66.11
C GLY A 18 -19.32 -10.71 -64.95
N THR A 19 -20.53 -10.72 -64.40
CA THR A 19 -20.92 -10.17 -63.11
C THR A 19 -20.51 -11.13 -61.98
N ARG A 20 -19.73 -10.66 -61.02
CA ARG A 20 -19.78 -11.19 -59.65
C ARG A 20 -20.00 -10.05 -58.67
N ARG A 21 -21.17 -10.13 -58.01
CA ARG A 21 -21.52 -9.57 -56.70
C ARG A 21 -21.89 -8.08 -56.63
N ARG A 22 -23.06 -7.77 -57.19
CA ARG A 22 -24.03 -6.88 -56.52
C ARG A 22 -24.53 -7.55 -55.24
N ARG A 23 -24.16 -7.04 -54.08
CA ARG A 23 -25.00 -6.92 -52.86
C ARG A 23 -24.30 -6.01 -51.85
N LEU A 24 -24.30 -4.71 -52.10
CA LEU A 24 -24.03 -3.69 -51.07
C LEU A 24 -24.87 -2.46 -51.45
N LEU A 25 -26.09 -2.42 -50.95
CA LEU A 25 -26.94 -1.24 -50.92
C LEU A 25 -27.69 -1.23 -49.58
N ALA A 26 -27.84 -0.01 -49.07
CA ALA A 26 -28.59 0.43 -47.89
C ALA A 26 -27.85 0.23 -46.54
N GLY A 27 -27.68 1.23 -45.68
CA GLY A 27 -28.47 2.44 -45.50
C GLY A 27 -27.69 3.66 -45.02
N VAL A 28 -28.31 4.80 -45.27
CA VAL A 28 -27.87 6.19 -45.04
C VAL A 28 -28.17 6.64 -43.61
N ALA A 29 -27.24 7.43 -43.07
CA ALA A 29 -27.38 8.49 -42.05
C ALA A 29 -28.30 8.29 -40.83
N GLY A 30 -27.67 8.04 -39.68
CA GLY A 30 -28.20 8.33 -38.34
C GLY A 30 -27.26 9.29 -37.61
N LEU A 31 -27.76 10.50 -37.42
CA LEU A 31 -27.21 11.64 -36.68
C LEU A 31 -26.68 11.27 -35.28
N GLY A 32 -25.53 11.79 -34.87
CA GLY A 32 -25.10 11.77 -33.46
C GLY A 32 -23.61 11.99 -33.26
N ALA A 33 -23.22 13.25 -33.07
CA ALA A 33 -21.91 13.62 -32.57
C ALA A 33 -21.62 12.91 -31.23
N VAL A 34 -20.60 12.04 -31.19
CA VAL A 34 -19.92 11.68 -29.94
C VAL A 34 -18.51 12.24 -30.03
N VAL A 35 -18.39 13.37 -29.35
CA VAL A 35 -17.20 14.17 -29.17
C VAL A 35 -16.12 13.36 -28.43
N ALA A 36 -14.90 13.55 -28.91
CA ALA A 36 -13.61 13.15 -28.35
C ALA A 36 -13.56 12.99 -26.83
N THR A 37 -13.14 11.80 -26.40
CA THR A 37 -12.45 11.42 -25.16
C THR A 37 -11.91 10.00 -25.45
N LEU A 38 -10.68 9.53 -25.24
CA LEU A 38 -9.51 9.87 -24.42
C LEU A 38 -8.43 8.77 -24.78
N PRO A 39 -7.17 8.79 -24.31
CA PRO A 39 -6.02 9.50 -24.85
C PRO A 39 -4.86 8.59 -25.34
N LEU A 40 -3.92 9.27 -26.01
CA LEU A 40 -2.49 8.99 -26.22
C LEU A 40 -1.84 7.93 -25.30
N TRP A 41 -1.43 6.80 -25.90
CA TRP A 41 -0.51 5.83 -25.30
C TRP A 41 0.82 5.79 -26.08
N LEU A 42 1.48 6.93 -26.25
CA LEU A 42 2.82 6.98 -26.84
C LEU A 42 3.62 8.15 -26.25
N GLY A 43 4.53 7.85 -25.31
CA GLY A 43 5.72 8.68 -25.06
C GLY A 43 6.01 9.08 -23.61
N ALA A 44 6.66 8.21 -22.84
CA ALA A 44 7.68 8.50 -21.82
C ALA A 44 8.18 7.12 -21.32
N GLY A 45 9.41 6.63 -21.53
CA GLY A 45 10.68 7.32 -21.49
C GLY A 45 11.35 7.11 -20.12
N ALA A 46 11.72 5.87 -19.78
CA ALA A 46 12.70 5.44 -18.74
C ALA A 46 12.72 6.08 -17.33
N THR A 47 11.75 6.92 -16.96
CA THR A 47 11.52 7.44 -15.58
C THR A 47 10.30 6.79 -14.90
N GLY A 48 9.65 5.84 -15.59
CA GLY A 48 8.29 5.39 -15.30
C GLY A 48 8.14 4.29 -14.24
N GLU A 49 9.14 3.44 -13.99
CA GLU A 49 8.97 2.33 -13.03
C GLU A 49 9.04 2.79 -11.56
N GLY A 50 9.94 3.72 -11.24
CA GLY A 50 10.05 4.28 -9.89
C GLY A 50 8.90 5.22 -9.54
N ALA A 51 8.51 6.11 -10.47
CA ALA A 51 7.37 7.00 -10.30
C ALA A 51 6.06 6.21 -10.14
N SER A 52 5.82 5.21 -11.01
CA SER A 52 4.63 4.36 -10.89
C SER A 52 4.61 3.51 -9.62
N ARG A 53 5.77 3.03 -9.15
CA ARG A 53 5.85 2.32 -7.86
C ARG A 53 5.50 3.23 -6.68
N CYS A 54 6.07 4.43 -6.64
CA CYS A 54 5.80 5.38 -5.55
C CYS A 54 4.36 5.88 -5.57
N GLU A 55 3.79 6.10 -6.76
CA GLU A 55 2.37 6.41 -6.93
C GLU A 55 1.48 5.25 -6.46
N THR A 56 1.85 4.00 -6.77
CA THR A 56 1.13 2.81 -6.30
C THR A 56 1.17 2.70 -4.78
N PHE A 57 2.34 2.89 -4.17
CA PHE A 57 2.48 2.88 -2.70
C PHE A 57 1.73 4.04 -2.05
N ALA A 58 1.70 5.21 -2.67
CA ALA A 58 0.90 6.34 -2.18
C ALA A 58 -0.61 6.03 -2.26
N ALA A 59 -1.07 5.43 -3.33
CA ALA A 59 -2.48 5.02 -3.47
C ALA A 59 -2.86 3.94 -2.45
N GLN A 60 -2.01 2.92 -2.25
CA GLN A 60 -2.21 1.89 -1.24
C GLN A 60 -2.18 2.47 0.19
N SER A 61 -1.27 3.40 0.46
CA SER A 61 -1.17 4.12 1.73
C SER A 61 -2.47 4.89 2.04
N ALA A 62 -2.99 5.63 1.05
CA ALA A 62 -4.25 6.35 1.18
C ALA A 62 -5.44 5.40 1.39
N ALA A 63 -5.52 4.29 0.63
CA ALA A 63 -6.56 3.29 0.79
C ALA A 63 -6.52 2.64 2.18
N ARG A 64 -5.33 2.30 2.69
CA ARG A 64 -5.15 1.73 4.03
C ARG A 64 -5.57 2.74 5.11
N ALA A 65 -5.19 4.00 4.97
CA ALA A 65 -5.53 5.06 5.92
C ALA A 65 -7.04 5.31 6.02
N ALA A 66 -7.79 5.09 4.94
CA ALA A 66 -9.25 5.22 4.95
C ALA A 66 -9.97 4.03 5.62
N ALA A 67 -9.27 2.92 5.88
CA ALA A 67 -9.87 1.71 6.45
C ALA A 67 -9.58 1.59 7.95
N VAL A 68 -10.41 2.23 8.77
CA VAL A 68 -10.35 2.10 10.24
C VAL A 68 -10.84 0.72 10.67
N SER A 69 -10.16 0.09 11.62
CA SER A 69 -10.54 -1.22 12.17
C SER A 69 -10.71 -1.16 13.68
N GLY A 70 -11.65 -1.95 14.21
CA GLY A 70 -11.91 -1.99 15.65
C GLY A 70 -12.75 -0.82 16.16
N SER A 71 -12.75 -0.62 17.48
CA SER A 71 -13.50 0.42 18.17
C SER A 71 -12.91 0.64 19.56
N GLY A 72 -13.03 1.85 20.12
CA GLY A 72 -12.56 2.17 21.47
C GLY A 72 -11.53 3.29 21.45
N ALA A 73 -10.59 3.27 22.40
CA ALA A 73 -9.51 4.26 22.46
C ALA A 73 -8.69 4.25 21.15
N PRO A 74 -8.33 5.42 20.59
CA PRO A 74 -7.60 5.48 19.33
C PRO A 74 -6.19 4.90 19.42
N VAL A 75 -5.81 4.15 18.39
CA VAL A 75 -4.45 3.67 18.15
C VAL A 75 -4.03 4.10 16.76
N LEU A 76 -3.00 4.93 16.66
CA LEU A 76 -2.41 5.32 15.39
C LEU A 76 -1.17 4.48 15.11
N VAL A 77 -1.20 3.67 14.06
CA VAL A 77 -0.05 2.92 13.57
C VAL A 77 0.62 3.69 12.44
N VAL A 78 1.88 4.06 12.61
CA VAL A 78 2.76 4.58 11.55
C VAL A 78 3.76 3.49 11.25
N GLY A 79 3.76 2.99 10.02
CA GLY A 79 4.68 1.92 9.65
C GLY A 79 4.91 1.75 8.16
N ASP A 80 5.51 0.62 7.79
CA ASP A 80 5.99 0.38 6.44
C ASP A 80 5.05 -0.49 5.58
N SER A 81 5.61 -1.36 4.72
CA SER A 81 4.85 -2.29 3.88
C SER A 81 4.06 -3.30 4.71
N TYR A 82 4.51 -3.63 5.93
CA TYR A 82 3.78 -4.55 6.80
C TYR A 82 2.51 -3.91 7.33
N SER A 83 2.62 -2.68 7.83
CA SER A 83 1.45 -1.90 8.25
C SER A 83 0.52 -1.54 7.08
N ALA A 84 1.09 -1.31 5.88
CA ALA A 84 0.30 -1.07 4.66
C ALA A 84 -0.45 -2.31 4.16
N GLY A 85 -0.01 -3.53 4.54
CA GLY A 85 -0.59 -4.79 4.08
C GLY A 85 -0.08 -5.25 2.70
N LEU A 86 1.14 -4.87 2.32
CA LEU A 86 1.70 -5.26 1.02
C LEU A 86 1.78 -6.79 0.89
N GLY A 87 1.21 -7.31 -0.19
CA GLY A 87 1.15 -8.75 -0.47
C GLY A 87 -0.13 -9.43 0.00
N LEU A 88 -1.05 -8.69 0.63
CA LEU A 88 -2.40 -9.16 0.94
C LEU A 88 -3.39 -8.76 -0.16
N ASP A 89 -4.39 -9.60 -0.39
CA ASP A 89 -5.52 -9.27 -1.26
C ASP A 89 -6.44 -8.21 -0.63
N ASP A 90 -6.51 -8.20 0.70
CA ASP A 90 -7.27 -7.23 1.50
C ASP A 90 -6.34 -6.57 2.53
N LEU A 91 -6.04 -5.28 2.31
CA LEU A 91 -5.16 -4.50 3.18
C LEU A 91 -5.70 -4.36 4.61
N THR A 92 -7.02 -4.50 4.81
CA THR A 92 -7.65 -4.43 6.13
C THR A 92 -7.37 -5.66 6.99
N THR A 93 -6.84 -6.73 6.39
CA THR A 93 -6.39 -7.95 7.10
C THR A 93 -4.93 -7.89 7.55
N SER A 94 -4.24 -6.76 7.30
CA SER A 94 -2.89 -6.51 7.81
C SER A 94 -2.83 -6.54 9.33
N TRP A 95 -1.62 -6.76 9.87
CA TRP A 95 -1.37 -6.93 11.30
C TRP A 95 -1.99 -5.84 12.21
N PRO A 96 -2.13 -4.54 11.82
CA PRO A 96 -2.75 -3.54 12.68
C PRO A 96 -4.20 -3.87 13.07
N ALA A 97 -4.94 -4.61 12.23
CA ALA A 97 -6.32 -5.01 12.52
C ALA A 97 -6.44 -5.99 13.71
N ARG A 98 -5.31 -6.47 14.23
CA ARG A 98 -5.24 -7.30 15.45
C ARG A 98 -5.17 -6.47 16.74
N LEU A 99 -4.86 -5.18 16.64
CA LEU A 99 -4.65 -4.33 17.81
C LEU A 99 -5.97 -4.01 18.53
N PRO A 100 -5.94 -3.81 19.86
CA PRO A 100 -7.10 -3.31 20.58
C PRO A 100 -7.38 -1.85 20.23
N GLY A 101 -8.65 -1.44 20.34
CA GLY A 101 -9.06 -0.05 20.14
C GLY A 101 -9.54 0.26 18.72
N GLU A 102 -9.69 1.55 18.45
CA GLU A 102 -9.99 2.07 17.11
C GLU A 102 -8.68 2.35 16.38
N VAL A 103 -8.35 1.54 15.39
CA VAL A 103 -7.02 1.51 14.77
C VAL A 103 -7.01 2.29 13.46
N HIS A 104 -6.21 3.34 13.44
CA HIS A 104 -5.89 4.18 12.29
C HIS A 104 -4.50 3.83 11.78
N VAL A 105 -4.30 3.78 10.46
CA VAL A 105 -3.03 3.30 9.89
C VAL A 105 -2.47 4.28 8.86
N ALA A 106 -1.31 4.85 9.18
CA ALA A 106 -0.43 5.52 8.24
C ALA A 106 0.70 4.56 7.81
N GLY A 107 0.37 3.61 6.94
CA GLY A 107 1.33 2.66 6.36
C GLY A 107 1.86 3.15 5.01
N PHE A 108 3.17 3.07 4.76
CA PHE A 108 3.74 3.34 3.43
C PHE A 108 4.87 2.36 3.12
N SER A 109 4.71 1.57 2.07
CA SER A 109 5.68 0.54 1.70
C SER A 109 7.08 1.09 1.43
N GLY A 110 8.08 0.46 2.06
CA GLY A 110 9.48 0.85 1.88
C GLY A 110 9.84 2.16 2.57
N SER A 111 9.13 2.58 3.62
CA SER A 111 9.51 3.73 4.45
C SER A 111 10.08 3.30 5.79
N GLY A 112 10.70 4.24 6.51
CA GLY A 112 11.40 3.98 7.76
C GLY A 112 11.64 5.25 8.57
N PHE A 113 12.53 5.13 9.54
CA PHE A 113 12.91 6.24 10.43
C PHE A 113 13.84 7.24 9.72
N SER A 114 14.77 6.75 8.90
CA SER A 114 15.70 7.59 8.17
C SER A 114 15.05 8.22 6.92
N PRO A 115 15.52 9.40 6.48
CA PRO A 115 15.05 10.02 5.24
C PRO A 115 15.45 9.22 3.98
N GLY A 116 16.46 8.35 4.08
CA GLY A 116 16.98 7.52 3.00
C GLY A 116 16.38 6.12 2.93
N ALA A 117 15.55 5.72 3.91
CA ALA A 117 14.94 4.38 3.97
C ALA A 117 14.04 4.07 2.75
N SER A 118 13.56 5.11 2.05
CA SER A 118 12.71 4.96 0.86
C SER A 118 13.31 5.56 -0.39
N SER A 119 13.19 4.84 -1.50
CA SER A 119 13.43 5.39 -2.84
C SER A 119 12.40 6.45 -3.25
N CYS A 120 11.26 6.54 -2.56
CA CYS A 120 10.21 7.53 -2.82
C CYS A 120 10.51 8.90 -2.19
N GLY A 121 11.69 9.05 -1.58
CA GLY A 121 12.23 10.29 -1.06
C GLY A 121 11.85 10.55 0.41
N ALA A 122 12.51 11.55 1.00
CA ALA A 122 12.41 11.84 2.43
C ALA A 122 11.00 12.22 2.92
N ARG A 123 10.07 12.55 2.03
CA ARG A 123 8.68 12.91 2.41
C ARG A 123 7.89 11.73 2.99
N VAL A 124 8.31 10.49 2.70
CA VAL A 124 7.62 9.30 3.22
C VAL A 124 8.26 8.74 4.49
N ALA A 125 9.31 9.39 5.02
CA ALA A 125 9.89 9.05 6.31
C ALA A 125 8.88 9.32 7.45
N TYR A 126 9.05 8.59 8.56
CA TYR A 126 8.07 8.62 9.65
C TYR A 126 7.94 10.00 10.30
N ASP A 127 9.04 10.76 10.43
CA ASP A 127 9.06 12.12 11.00
C ASP A 127 8.19 13.13 10.23
N ARG A 128 7.83 12.81 8.98
CA ARG A 128 6.87 13.59 8.18
C ARG A 128 5.46 13.04 8.24
N ARG A 129 5.31 11.72 8.18
CA ARG A 129 3.99 11.08 8.09
C ARG A 129 3.24 11.02 9.42
N ALA A 130 3.93 10.87 10.54
CA ALA A 130 3.26 10.74 11.84
C ALA A 130 2.51 12.02 12.26
N PRO A 131 3.10 13.23 12.17
CA PRO A 131 2.36 14.46 12.47
C PRO A 131 1.18 14.70 11.53
N GLU A 132 1.31 14.37 10.24
CA GLU A 132 0.21 14.48 9.27
C GLU A 132 -0.95 13.53 9.61
N ALA A 133 -0.65 12.31 10.06
CA ALA A 133 -1.65 11.33 10.44
C ALA A 133 -2.36 11.71 11.75
N LEU A 134 -1.63 12.21 12.75
CA LEU A 134 -2.23 12.74 13.98
C LEU A 134 -3.13 13.94 13.70
N ALA A 135 -2.71 14.86 12.83
CA ALA A 135 -3.53 16.02 12.47
C ALA A 135 -4.85 15.61 11.79
N ARG A 136 -4.86 14.53 11.01
CA ARG A 136 -6.10 13.97 10.44
C ARG A 136 -6.98 13.35 11.52
N LEU A 137 -6.40 12.54 12.40
CA LEU A 137 -7.14 11.96 13.54
C LEU A 137 -7.77 13.06 14.40
N ALA A 138 -7.02 14.11 14.73
CA ALA A 138 -7.50 15.25 15.52
C ALA A 138 -8.56 16.09 14.80
N ALA A 139 -8.59 16.08 13.46
CA ALA A 139 -9.64 16.77 12.71
C ALA A 139 -11.00 16.05 12.83
N ASP A 140 -10.97 14.72 12.96
CA ASP A 140 -12.17 13.89 13.09
C ASP A 140 -12.61 13.72 14.56
N ASP A 141 -11.66 13.53 15.48
CA ASP A 141 -11.87 13.42 16.93
C ASP A 141 -10.72 14.06 17.73
N PRO A 142 -10.83 15.36 18.07
CA PRO A 142 -9.78 16.06 18.82
C PRO A 142 -9.47 15.43 20.18
N ALA A 143 -10.50 15.02 20.93
CA ALA A 143 -10.32 14.48 22.27
C ALA A 143 -9.70 13.08 22.24
N GLY A 144 -10.12 12.25 21.28
CA GLY A 144 -9.51 10.93 21.07
C GLY A 144 -8.07 11.02 20.58
N ALA A 145 -7.73 12.02 19.76
CA ALA A 145 -6.38 12.21 19.25
C ALA A 145 -5.36 12.51 20.35
N ASP A 146 -5.73 13.32 21.35
CA ASP A 146 -4.86 13.65 22.49
C ASP A 146 -4.50 12.39 23.31
N ASP A 147 -5.45 11.46 23.46
CA ASP A 147 -5.29 10.20 24.20
C ASP A 147 -4.78 9.04 23.32
N ALA A 148 -4.50 9.27 22.05
CA ALA A 148 -4.11 8.22 21.12
C ALA A 148 -2.77 7.57 21.49
N VAL A 149 -2.71 6.24 21.39
CA VAL A 149 -1.44 5.51 21.44
C VAL A 149 -0.84 5.49 20.03
N VAL A 150 0.39 5.99 19.89
CA VAL A 150 1.12 6.00 18.62
C VAL A 150 2.06 4.80 18.56
N VAL A 151 1.82 3.90 17.61
CA VAL A 151 2.64 2.71 17.36
C VAL A 151 3.51 2.96 16.13
N LEU A 152 4.82 2.88 16.31
CA LEU A 152 5.82 3.09 15.26
C LEU A 152 6.43 1.74 14.88
N GLU A 153 5.99 1.16 13.76
CA GLU A 153 6.48 -0.14 13.27
C GLU A 153 7.47 0.07 12.13
N GLY A 154 8.71 -0.37 12.29
CA GLY A 154 9.70 -0.23 11.21
C GLY A 154 11.12 -0.60 11.58
N GLY A 155 12.08 -0.09 10.80
CA GLY A 155 13.51 -0.40 10.90
C GLY A 155 13.99 -1.38 9.85
N LEU A 156 13.10 -2.15 9.23
CA LEU A 156 13.50 -3.14 8.23
C LEU A 156 14.00 -2.48 6.94
N ASN A 157 13.44 -1.32 6.58
CA ASN A 157 13.90 -0.48 5.45
C ASN A 157 15.10 0.41 5.80
N ASP A 158 15.53 0.40 7.06
CA ASP A 158 16.66 1.19 7.54
C ASP A 158 17.96 0.37 7.62
N VAL A 159 17.95 -0.91 7.23
CA VAL A 159 19.10 -1.84 7.40
C VAL A 159 20.34 -1.45 6.62
N ASP A 160 20.21 -0.67 5.56
CA ASP A 160 21.30 -0.11 4.76
C ASP A 160 21.62 1.35 5.14
N GLN A 161 20.89 1.93 6.09
CA GLN A 161 21.02 3.31 6.50
C GLN A 161 22.06 3.46 7.64
N PRO A 162 22.82 4.56 7.67
CA PRO A 162 23.72 4.86 8.78
C PRO A 162 22.95 5.00 10.10
N SER A 163 23.49 4.47 11.20
CA SER A 163 22.85 4.58 12.53
C SER A 163 22.56 6.03 12.95
N GLY A 164 23.43 6.98 12.57
CA GLY A 164 23.22 8.40 12.85
C GLY A 164 21.99 8.99 12.13
N GLU A 165 21.69 8.54 10.91
CA GLU A 165 20.50 8.99 10.16
C GLU A 165 19.22 8.39 10.74
N ILE A 166 19.28 7.13 11.19
CA ILE A 166 18.17 6.48 11.91
C ILE A 166 17.89 7.23 13.22
N ALA A 167 18.92 7.49 14.02
CA ALA A 167 18.80 8.20 15.29
C ALA A 167 18.26 9.62 15.10
N ALA A 168 18.81 10.39 14.16
CA ALA A 168 18.33 11.74 13.89
C ALA A 168 16.87 11.76 13.39
N GLY A 169 16.47 10.77 12.58
CA GLY A 169 15.08 10.60 12.15
C GLY A 169 14.14 10.24 13.30
N PHE A 170 14.56 9.32 14.15
CA PHE A 170 13.83 8.91 15.35
C PHE A 170 13.62 10.08 16.33
N GLU A 171 14.65 10.88 16.58
CA GLU A 171 14.57 12.06 17.46
C GLU A 171 13.60 13.11 16.91
N ARG A 172 13.69 13.43 15.61
CA ARG A 172 12.73 14.34 14.97
C ARG A 172 11.30 13.84 15.04
N LEU A 173 11.12 12.53 14.84
CA LEU A 173 9.82 11.88 14.94
C LEU A 173 9.25 12.03 16.35
N LEU A 174 10.01 11.68 17.40
CA LEU A 174 9.50 11.79 18.78
C LEU A 174 9.26 13.22 19.21
N ALA A 175 10.05 14.20 18.75
CA ALA A 175 9.77 15.61 18.98
C ALA A 175 8.41 16.03 18.38
N GLY A 176 8.03 15.46 17.23
CA GLY A 176 6.72 15.68 16.61
C GLY A 176 5.57 14.91 17.27
N LEU A 177 5.84 14.05 18.25
CA LEU A 177 4.88 13.23 18.99
C LEU A 177 4.85 13.57 20.48
N GLU A 178 5.39 14.73 20.87
CA GLU A 178 5.44 15.17 22.26
C GLU A 178 4.03 15.16 22.88
N GLY A 179 3.92 14.59 24.08
CA GLY A 179 2.65 14.43 24.80
C GLY A 179 1.91 13.11 24.53
N HIS A 180 2.20 12.41 23.44
CA HIS A 180 1.57 11.12 23.13
C HIS A 180 2.30 9.93 23.75
N ARG A 181 1.55 8.87 24.05
CA ARG A 181 2.14 7.57 24.41
C ARG A 181 2.68 6.89 23.15
N VAL A 182 3.99 6.68 23.09
CA VAL A 182 4.64 6.04 21.94
C VAL A 182 5.09 4.61 22.26
N VAL A 183 4.82 3.71 21.32
CA VAL A 183 5.30 2.32 21.31
C VAL A 183 6.04 2.07 20.01
N VAL A 184 7.30 1.67 20.09
CA VAL A 184 8.13 1.33 18.92
C VAL A 184 8.13 -0.18 18.75
N VAL A 185 7.78 -0.67 17.57
CA VAL A 185 7.84 -2.08 17.18
C VAL A 185 9.05 -2.27 16.28
N GLY A 186 10.03 -3.04 16.75
CA GLY A 186 11.26 -3.32 16.03
C GLY A 186 11.06 -4.22 14.81
N PRO A 187 12.06 -4.31 13.92
CA PRO A 187 12.00 -5.13 12.72
C PRO A 187 12.17 -6.63 13.03
N PRO A 188 11.37 -7.52 12.43
CA PRO A 188 11.57 -8.95 12.58
C PRO A 188 12.74 -9.43 11.71
N LEU A 189 13.21 -10.67 11.93
CA LEU A 189 14.27 -11.31 11.14
C LEU A 189 13.75 -11.78 9.76
N ALA A 190 13.31 -10.84 8.91
CA ALA A 190 12.93 -11.14 7.54
C ALA A 190 14.12 -11.75 6.79
N PRO A 191 14.00 -12.96 6.18
CA PRO A 191 15.17 -13.68 5.70
C PRO A 191 16.02 -12.91 4.67
N GLU A 192 15.42 -12.08 3.83
CA GLU A 192 16.14 -11.24 2.86
C GLU A 192 17.07 -10.19 3.52
N ARG A 193 16.80 -9.80 4.77
CA ARG A 193 17.53 -8.75 5.50
C ARG A 193 18.07 -9.19 6.86
N ALA A 194 17.91 -10.47 7.21
CA ALA A 194 18.14 -10.99 8.57
C ALA A 194 19.53 -10.69 9.13
N ALA A 195 20.58 -10.67 8.29
CA ALA A 195 21.94 -10.40 8.74
C ALA A 195 22.14 -8.97 9.27
N ALA A 196 21.37 -8.00 8.77
CA ALA A 196 21.52 -6.59 9.12
C ALA A 196 20.53 -6.12 10.20
N VAL A 197 19.43 -6.86 10.40
CA VAL A 197 18.38 -6.55 11.38
C VAL A 197 18.90 -6.37 12.81
N PRO A 198 19.79 -7.23 13.37
CA PRO A 198 20.22 -7.09 14.77
C PRO A 198 20.81 -5.72 15.12
N ARG A 199 21.50 -5.07 14.16
CA ARG A 199 22.04 -3.73 14.36
C ARG A 199 20.94 -2.69 14.56
N VAL A 200 19.91 -2.73 13.69
CA VAL A 200 18.81 -1.76 13.72
C VAL A 200 17.87 -2.03 14.89
N ASP A 201 17.58 -3.29 15.18
CA ASP A 201 16.78 -3.73 16.34
C ASP A 201 17.38 -3.21 17.65
N ALA A 202 18.69 -3.44 17.86
CA ALA A 202 19.41 -2.93 19.04
C ALA A 202 19.38 -1.39 19.13
N LEU A 203 19.65 -0.70 18.01
CA LEU A 203 19.63 0.76 17.95
C LEU A 203 18.25 1.33 18.32
N LEU A 204 17.17 0.79 17.74
CA LEU A 204 15.81 1.27 18.03
C LEU A 204 15.40 0.96 19.48
N GLY A 205 15.81 -0.19 20.02
CA GLY A 205 15.60 -0.51 21.44
C GLY A 205 16.31 0.47 22.38
N GLU A 206 17.55 0.84 22.07
CA GLU A 206 18.31 1.84 22.82
C GLU A 206 17.69 3.23 22.75
N LEU A 207 17.30 3.67 21.55
CA LEU A 207 16.65 4.97 21.33
C LEU A 207 15.28 5.04 22.04
N ALA A 208 14.44 4.01 21.88
CA ALA A 208 13.15 3.96 22.56
C ALA A 208 13.31 4.09 24.08
N ARG A 209 14.25 3.34 24.67
CA ARG A 209 14.57 3.44 26.10
C ARG A 209 15.08 4.83 26.49
N ALA A 210 15.97 5.42 25.69
CA ALA A 210 16.54 6.74 25.97
C ALA A 210 15.48 7.86 25.97
N HIS A 211 14.42 7.71 25.17
CA HIS A 211 13.34 8.68 25.05
C HIS A 211 12.06 8.29 25.82
N GLY A 212 12.11 7.23 26.63
CA GLY A 212 10.97 6.79 27.45
C GLY A 212 9.81 6.18 26.65
N ALA A 213 10.02 5.81 25.40
CA ALA A 213 9.06 5.05 24.60
C ALA A 213 9.13 3.55 24.96
N ALA A 214 7.98 2.86 24.88
CA ALA A 214 7.99 1.41 25.01
C ALA A 214 8.59 0.78 23.74
N TYR A 215 9.26 -0.36 23.87
CA TYR A 215 9.84 -1.09 22.75
C TYR A 215 9.32 -2.53 22.72
N VAL A 216 8.87 -2.97 21.54
CA VAL A 216 8.41 -4.34 21.28
C VAL A 216 9.39 -4.98 20.31
N ALA A 217 10.21 -5.89 20.83
CA ALA A 217 11.11 -6.69 20.01
C ALA A 217 10.32 -7.73 19.22
N THR A 218 10.64 -7.89 17.94
CA THR A 218 10.02 -8.88 17.04
C THR A 218 11.05 -9.78 16.35
N SER A 219 12.35 -9.52 16.55
CA SER A 219 13.46 -10.30 16.02
C SER A 219 13.48 -11.76 16.49
N GLY A 220 12.78 -12.09 17.59
CA GLY A 220 12.63 -13.47 18.09
C GLY A 220 11.41 -14.23 17.55
N LEU A 221 10.59 -13.63 16.69
CA LEU A 221 9.37 -14.27 16.19
C LEU A 221 9.66 -15.26 15.06
N ASP A 222 8.95 -16.39 15.06
CA ASP A 222 8.86 -17.29 13.93
C ASP A 222 7.72 -16.84 13.02
N LEU A 223 8.06 -16.17 11.91
CA LEU A 223 7.11 -15.58 10.99
C LEU A 223 7.20 -16.25 9.62
N THR A 224 6.04 -16.38 8.97
CA THR A 224 5.96 -16.86 7.59
C THR A 224 6.01 -15.70 6.60
N TYR A 225 6.87 -15.84 5.59
CA TYR A 225 7.12 -14.84 4.56
C TYR A 225 6.64 -15.30 3.18
N LEU A 226 6.30 -14.35 2.33
CA LEU A 226 6.05 -14.53 0.90
C LEU A 226 7.33 -15.02 0.19
N PRO A 227 7.22 -15.45 -1.10
CA PRO A 227 8.37 -15.96 -1.85
C PRO A 227 9.54 -14.98 -1.99
N ASP A 228 9.30 -13.68 -1.84
CA ASP A 228 10.35 -12.65 -1.80
C ASP A 228 11.18 -12.68 -0.51
N ARG A 229 10.79 -13.52 0.46
CA ARG A 229 11.46 -13.71 1.75
C ARG A 229 11.59 -12.41 2.56
N LEU A 230 10.74 -11.43 2.26
CA LEU A 230 10.75 -10.11 2.87
C LEU A 230 9.39 -9.72 3.41
N HIS A 231 8.31 -9.93 2.66
CA HIS A 231 6.97 -9.54 3.08
C HIS A 231 6.24 -10.69 3.76
N LEU A 232 5.38 -10.37 4.73
CA LEU A 232 4.66 -11.38 5.49
C LEU A 232 3.55 -12.02 4.65
N THR A 233 3.30 -13.30 4.88
CA THR A 233 2.05 -13.93 4.44
C THR A 233 0.88 -13.48 5.33
N PRO A 234 -0.39 -13.80 5.00
CA PRO A 234 -1.51 -13.55 5.91
C PRO A 234 -1.30 -14.16 7.32
N GLU A 235 -0.72 -15.35 7.40
CA GLU A 235 -0.39 -15.98 8.68
C GLU A 235 0.73 -15.24 9.42
N GLY A 236 1.73 -14.73 8.69
CA GLY A 236 2.79 -13.90 9.26
C GLY A 236 2.23 -12.61 9.88
N HIS A 237 1.29 -11.94 9.18
CA HIS A 237 0.60 -10.78 9.72
C HIS A 237 -0.20 -11.09 10.98
N ARG A 238 -0.86 -12.26 11.03
CA ARG A 238 -1.61 -12.70 12.21
C ARG A 238 -0.69 -12.86 13.42
N VAL A 239 0.38 -13.64 13.28
CA VAL A 239 1.34 -13.90 14.37
C VAL A 239 2.02 -12.60 14.84
N PHE A 240 2.45 -11.75 13.90
CA PHE A 240 3.05 -10.45 14.21
C PHE A 240 2.06 -9.56 14.98
N GLY A 241 0.83 -9.43 14.49
CA GLY A 241 -0.18 -8.59 15.12
C GLY A 241 -0.63 -9.07 16.49
N ASP A 242 -0.79 -10.39 16.69
CA ASP A 242 -1.14 -10.98 17.98
C ASP A 242 -0.04 -10.70 19.03
N HIS A 243 1.24 -10.77 18.64
CA HIS A 243 2.36 -10.42 19.52
C HIS A 243 2.35 -8.96 19.95
N VAL A 244 2.17 -8.03 19.00
CA VAL A 244 2.12 -6.59 19.32
C VAL A 244 0.87 -6.26 20.16
N ALA A 245 -0.29 -6.84 19.86
CA ALA A 245 -1.51 -6.65 20.63
C ALA A 245 -1.36 -7.11 22.09
N ALA A 246 -0.69 -8.23 22.32
CA ALA A 246 -0.37 -8.71 23.66
C ALA A 246 0.53 -7.73 24.42
N ALA A 247 1.55 -7.18 23.76
CA ALA A 247 2.46 -6.19 24.35
C ALA A 247 1.74 -4.88 24.71
N LEU A 248 0.81 -4.40 23.88
CA LEU A 248 0.02 -3.19 24.18
C LEU A 248 -0.90 -3.38 25.39
N SER A 249 -1.45 -4.58 25.52
CA SER A 249 -2.41 -4.95 26.58
C SER A 249 -1.75 -5.21 27.93
N ALA A 250 -0.48 -5.63 27.95
CA ALA A 250 0.29 -5.87 29.18
C ALA A 250 0.63 -4.59 29.97
N GLY A 251 0.49 -3.41 29.33
CA GLY A 251 0.92 -2.13 29.90
C GLY A 251 2.45 -1.99 29.97
N PRO A 252 2.99 -0.80 30.26
CA PRO A 252 4.42 -0.65 30.49
C PRO A 252 4.84 -1.49 31.72
N PRO A 253 6.04 -2.12 31.71
CA PRO A 253 6.56 -2.75 32.92
C PRO A 253 6.62 -1.72 34.06
N ALA A 254 6.28 -2.14 35.28
CA ALA A 254 6.41 -1.30 36.47
C ALA A 254 7.86 -0.79 36.56
N ARG A 255 8.00 0.53 36.72
CA ARG A 255 9.30 1.21 36.83
C ARG A 255 10.08 0.77 38.07
#